data_AF-G1TJ28-F1
#
_entry.id   AF-G1TJ28-F1
#
_cell.length_a   1.000
_cell.length_b   1.000
_cell.length_c   1.000
_cell.angle_alpha   90.00
_cell.angle_beta   90.00
_cell.angle_gamma   90.00
#
_symmetry.space_group_name_H-M   'P 1'
#
loop_
_entity.id
_entity.type
_entity.pdbx_description
1 polymer ?
#
loop_
_entity_poly.entity_id
_entity_poly.type
_entity_poly.pdbx_seq_one_letter_code
_entity_poly.pdbx_strand_id
1 'polypeptide(L)'
;MGEGRGENFDGVSTDRLKLELLEEIHMKDIVQLSMLEIRHKIAELEAKLKGDDEGGEWKIRYETQLELNDQLEKQIVSLEDKMEKIRGNPSDRLFSIRAYERMPVESLNTLLKQLEKQKRSLENQVKDYALKLEQESKAYHRTNSELQIYLAEMSQASGSHQVSKRQQHMEQLPKMKENLVKMGRFNPVHQKIANAKRGPVKKVTRSNHLPKLNP
;
A
#
# COMPACT_ATOMS: atom_id res chain seq x y z
N MET A 1 -94.70 -63.15 12.01
CA MET A 1 -93.33 -63.67 11.75
C MET A 1 -92.36 -62.79 12.51
N GLY A 2 -91.61 -63.37 13.44
CA GLY A 2 -90.63 -62.66 14.26
C GLY A 2 -89.69 -63.69 14.84
N GLU A 3 -88.78 -64.21 14.00
CA GLU A 3 -87.70 -65.08 14.45
C GLU A 3 -86.67 -64.25 15.19
N GLY A 4 -86.76 -64.27 16.52
CA GLY A 4 -85.64 -63.93 17.39
C GLY A 4 -84.56 -64.97 17.17
N ARG A 5 -83.55 -64.60 16.37
CA ARG A 5 -82.32 -65.37 16.16
C ARG A 5 -81.54 -65.38 17.48
N GLY A 6 -81.85 -66.35 18.34
CA GLY A 6 -81.06 -66.62 19.53
C GLY A 6 -79.67 -67.04 19.12
N GLU A 7 -78.67 -66.19 19.40
CA GLU A 7 -77.27 -66.53 19.22
C GLU A 7 -76.91 -67.66 20.20
N ASN A 8 -76.50 -68.79 19.62
CA ASN A 8 -76.20 -70.01 20.35
C ASN A 8 -74.77 -69.90 20.92
N PHE A 9 -74.65 -69.54 22.20
CA PHE A 9 -73.36 -69.41 22.92
C PHE A 9 -72.88 -70.73 23.55
N ASP A 10 -73.39 -71.88 23.11
CA ASP A 10 -73.21 -73.20 23.75
C ASP A 10 -71.83 -73.88 23.48
N GLY A 11 -70.79 -73.08 23.17
CA GLY A 11 -69.45 -73.59 22.83
C GLY A 11 -68.29 -72.72 23.31
N VAL A 12 -68.56 -71.66 24.06
CA VAL A 12 -67.56 -70.71 24.53
C VAL A 12 -67.61 -70.66 26.06
N SER A 13 -66.77 -71.47 26.70
CA SER A 13 -66.55 -71.36 28.15
C SER A 13 -65.91 -70.00 28.46
N THR A 14 -66.33 -69.37 29.55
CA THR A 14 -65.75 -68.10 30.04
C THR A 14 -64.24 -68.19 30.25
N ASP A 15 -63.72 -69.38 30.56
CA ASP A 15 -62.28 -69.59 30.73
C ASP A 15 -61.52 -69.62 29.39
N ARG A 16 -62.17 -69.99 28.28
CA ARG A 16 -61.61 -69.89 26.94
C ARG A 16 -61.44 -68.43 26.52
N LEU A 17 -62.44 -67.59 26.78
CA LEU A 17 -62.36 -66.15 26.49
C LEU A 17 -61.27 -65.44 27.31
N LYS A 18 -61.08 -65.84 28.57
CA LYS A 18 -59.98 -65.30 29.40
C LYS A 18 -58.61 -65.67 28.84
N LEU A 19 -58.46 -66.90 28.33
CA LEU A 19 -57.22 -67.35 27.71
C LEU A 19 -56.92 -66.57 26.42
N GLU A 20 -57.90 -66.43 25.53
CA GLU A 20 -57.79 -65.64 24.30
C GLU A 20 -57.47 -64.15 24.61
N LEU A 21 -58.09 -63.56 25.63
CA LEU A 21 -57.80 -62.20 26.07
C LEU A 21 -56.35 -62.03 26.57
N LEU A 22 -55.82 -63.00 27.33
CA LEU A 22 -54.44 -62.96 27.80
C LEU A 22 -53.43 -63.09 26.64
N GLU A 23 -53.71 -63.95 25.67
CA GLU A 23 -52.90 -64.09 24.46
C GLU A 23 -52.90 -62.80 23.63
N GLU A 24 -54.07 -62.16 23.48
CA GLU A 24 -54.18 -60.91 22.74
C GLU A 24 -53.50 -59.73 23.44
N ILE A 25 -53.53 -59.67 24.77
CA ILE A 25 -52.73 -58.71 25.56
C ILE A 25 -51.23 -58.94 25.32
N HIS A 26 -50.77 -60.18 25.36
CA HIS A 26 -49.36 -60.51 25.13
C HIS A 26 -48.91 -60.15 23.71
N MET A 27 -49.70 -60.49 22.69
CA MET A 27 -49.42 -60.11 21.30
C MET A 27 -49.39 -58.59 21.13
N LYS A 28 -50.30 -57.86 21.77
CA LYS A 28 -50.31 -56.40 21.78
C LYS A 28 -49.02 -55.83 22.38
N ASP A 29 -48.55 -56.36 23.50
CA ASP A 29 -47.31 -55.91 24.14
C ASP A 29 -46.08 -56.13 23.23
N ILE A 30 -46.01 -57.28 22.55
CA ILE A 30 -44.96 -57.57 21.56
C ILE A 30 -44.98 -56.55 20.41
N VAL A 31 -46.16 -56.26 19.86
CA VAL A 31 -46.32 -55.27 18.78
C VAL A 31 -45.92 -53.87 19.25
N GLN A 32 -46.27 -53.49 20.49
CA GLN A 32 -45.88 -52.20 21.06
C GLN A 32 -44.35 -52.07 21.22
N LEU A 33 -43.68 -53.12 21.70
CA LEU A 33 -42.22 -53.17 21.77
C LEU A 33 -41.58 -53.03 20.39
N SER A 34 -42.07 -53.78 19.40
CA SER A 34 -41.58 -53.67 18.02
C SER A 34 -41.79 -52.28 17.43
N MET A 35 -42.94 -51.67 17.70
CA MET A 35 -43.25 -50.32 17.22
C MET A 35 -42.32 -49.27 17.86
N LEU A 36 -41.95 -49.44 19.13
CA LEU A 36 -40.95 -48.59 19.79
C LEU A 36 -39.55 -48.77 19.20
N GLU A 37 -39.12 -50.02 18.94
CA GLU A 37 -37.86 -50.29 18.26
C GLU A 37 -37.81 -49.68 16.86
N ILE A 38 -38.89 -49.81 16.08
CA ILE A 38 -38.98 -49.22 14.74
C ILE A 38 -38.91 -47.69 14.83
N ARG A 39 -39.64 -47.05 15.76
CA ARG A 39 -39.58 -45.60 15.96
C ARG A 39 -38.18 -45.13 16.37
N HIS A 40 -37.53 -45.86 17.27
CA HIS A 40 -36.14 -45.59 17.64
C HIS A 40 -35.21 -45.73 16.44
N LYS A 41 -35.39 -46.77 15.61
CA LYS A 41 -34.56 -46.99 14.43
C LYS A 41 -34.76 -45.91 13.37
N ILE A 42 -36.00 -45.45 13.19
CA ILE A 42 -36.32 -44.30 12.33
C ILE A 42 -35.57 -43.06 12.83
N ALA A 43 -35.66 -42.74 14.13
CA ALA A 43 -34.97 -41.58 14.69
C ALA A 43 -33.43 -41.67 14.55
N GLU A 44 -32.85 -42.87 14.73
CA GLU A 44 -31.42 -43.11 14.53
C GLU A 44 -31.00 -42.86 13.06
N LEU A 45 -31.80 -43.35 12.11
CA LEU A 45 -31.55 -43.16 10.68
C LEU A 45 -31.73 -41.70 10.25
N GLU A 46 -32.74 -41.00 10.76
CA GLU A 46 -32.95 -39.57 10.53
C GLU A 46 -31.80 -38.72 11.08
N ALA A 47 -31.25 -39.07 12.25
CA ALA A 47 -30.09 -38.39 12.82
C ALA A 47 -28.82 -38.63 11.99
N LYS A 48 -28.60 -39.85 11.51
CA LYS A 48 -27.48 -40.18 10.60
C LYS A 48 -27.58 -39.41 9.29
N LEU A 49 -28.77 -39.33 8.69
CA LEU A 49 -28.99 -38.56 7.46
C LEU A 49 -28.72 -37.06 7.64
N LYS A 50 -29.05 -36.49 8.80
CA LYS A 50 -28.79 -35.08 9.11
C LYS A 50 -27.33 -34.79 9.48
N GLY A 51 -26.60 -35.79 9.98
CA GLY A 51 -25.20 -35.67 10.39
C GLY A 51 -24.20 -35.84 9.25
N ASP A 52 -24.65 -36.11 8.02
CA ASP A 52 -23.80 -36.36 6.86
C ASP A 52 -23.22 -35.04 6.30
N ASP A 53 -22.27 -34.48 7.05
CA ASP A 53 -21.43 -33.32 6.65
C ASP A 53 -20.58 -33.63 5.40
N GLU A 54 -20.46 -34.92 5.04
CA GLU A 54 -19.87 -35.41 3.80
C GLU A 54 -20.53 -34.81 2.54
N GLY A 55 -21.81 -34.44 2.62
CA GLY A 55 -22.53 -33.73 1.56
C GLY A 55 -22.09 -32.26 1.36
N GLY A 56 -21.37 -31.67 2.33
CA GLY A 56 -20.79 -30.33 2.24
C GLY A 56 -19.33 -30.31 1.80
N GLU A 57 -18.56 -31.33 2.17
CA GLU A 57 -17.12 -31.38 1.89
C GLU A 57 -16.78 -31.37 0.41
N TRP A 58 -17.48 -32.17 -0.42
CA TRP A 58 -17.22 -32.22 -1.86
C TRP A 58 -17.50 -30.87 -2.52
N LYS A 59 -18.51 -30.14 -2.01
CA LYS A 59 -18.86 -28.80 -2.49
C LYS A 59 -17.78 -27.80 -2.14
N ILE A 60 -17.28 -27.81 -0.91
CA ILE A 60 -16.17 -26.94 -0.48
C ILE A 60 -14.90 -27.24 -1.29
N ARG A 61 -14.58 -28.52 -1.53
CA ARG A 61 -13.44 -28.92 -2.37
C ARG A 61 -13.60 -28.43 -3.80
N TYR A 62 -14.80 -28.57 -4.37
CA TYR A 62 -15.11 -28.10 -5.71
C TYR A 62 -14.98 -26.58 -5.83
N GLU A 63 -15.52 -25.83 -4.88
CA GLU A 63 -15.44 -24.37 -4.84
C GLU A 63 -13.98 -23.89 -4.69
N THR A 64 -13.21 -24.53 -3.81
CA THR A 64 -11.77 -24.26 -3.64
C THR A 64 -10.99 -24.55 -4.93
N GLN A 65 -11.32 -25.65 -5.62
CA GLN A 65 -10.67 -26.00 -6.89
C GLN A 65 -10.99 -25.01 -8.00
N LEU A 66 -12.23 -24.52 -8.07
CA LEU A 66 -12.62 -23.47 -9.01
C LEU A 66 -11.82 -22.18 -8.78
N GLU A 67 -11.65 -21.77 -7.52
CA GLU A 67 -10.88 -20.58 -7.18
C GLU A 67 -9.39 -20.72 -7.52
N LEU A 68 -8.80 -21.89 -7.23
CA LEU A 68 -7.42 -22.19 -7.63
C LEU A 68 -7.26 -22.17 -9.16
N ASN A 69 -8.22 -22.75 -9.89
CA ASN A 69 -8.21 -22.77 -11.35
C ASN A 69 -8.29 -21.34 -11.93
N ASP A 70 -9.15 -20.48 -11.39
CA ASP A 70 -9.24 -19.06 -11.80
C ASP A 70 -7.92 -18.31 -11.56
N GLN A 71 -7.24 -18.59 -10.44
CA GLN A 71 -5.91 -18.03 -10.19
C GLN A 71 -4.86 -18.53 -11.19
N LEU A 72 -4.88 -19.81 -11.53
CA LEU A 72 -3.98 -20.40 -12.54
C LEU A 72 -4.24 -19.81 -13.93
N GLU A 73 -5.49 -19.64 -14.33
CA GLU A 73 -5.88 -19.02 -15.60
C GLU A 73 -5.32 -17.58 -15.70
N LYS A 74 -5.48 -16.79 -14.62
CA LYS A 74 -4.89 -15.44 -14.53
C LYS A 74 -3.37 -15.46 -14.63
N GLN A 75 -2.71 -16.44 -14.02
CA GLN A 75 -1.25 -16.60 -14.13
C GLN A 75 -0.82 -16.96 -15.56
N ILE A 76 -1.54 -17.86 -16.22
CA ILE A 76 -1.30 -18.24 -17.62
C ILE A 76 -1.37 -17.00 -18.51
N VAL A 77 -2.47 -16.25 -18.44
CA VAL A 77 -2.65 -15.02 -19.23
C VAL A 77 -1.55 -14.01 -18.94
N SER A 78 -1.18 -13.82 -17.66
CA SER A 78 -0.08 -12.91 -17.28
C SER A 78 1.27 -13.34 -17.85
N LEU A 79 1.55 -14.65 -17.87
CA LEU A 79 2.78 -15.20 -18.43
C LEU A 79 2.79 -15.10 -19.95
N GLU A 80 1.69 -15.37 -20.62
CA GLU A 80 1.53 -15.19 -22.07
C GLU A 80 1.76 -13.74 -22.48
N ASP A 81 1.18 -12.77 -21.75
CA ASP A 81 1.42 -11.34 -21.97
C ASP A 81 2.89 -10.95 -21.80
N LYS A 82 3.57 -11.49 -20.78
CA LYS A 82 5.00 -11.25 -20.56
C LYS A 82 5.83 -11.89 -21.67
N MET A 83 5.47 -13.10 -22.10
CA MET A 83 6.12 -13.77 -23.21
C MET A 83 5.94 -12.99 -24.50
N GLU A 84 4.76 -12.46 -24.81
CA GLU A 84 4.53 -11.69 -26.02
C GLU A 84 5.30 -10.35 -25.99
N LYS A 85 5.38 -9.68 -24.83
CA LYS A 85 6.24 -8.50 -24.65
C LYS A 85 7.73 -8.82 -24.87
N ILE A 86 8.21 -9.97 -24.42
CA ILE A 86 9.59 -10.41 -24.65
C ILE A 86 9.79 -10.84 -26.11
N ARG A 87 8.79 -11.49 -26.70
CA ARG A 87 8.77 -12.00 -28.08
C ARG A 87 8.59 -10.89 -29.11
N GLY A 88 8.09 -9.71 -28.72
CA GLY A 88 7.85 -8.56 -29.59
C GLY A 88 8.85 -8.50 -30.74
N ASN A 89 8.32 -8.36 -31.96
CA ASN A 89 8.94 -8.79 -33.21
C ASN A 89 10.48 -8.86 -33.16
N PRO A 90 11.10 -10.05 -33.16
CA PRO A 90 12.55 -10.17 -33.07
C PRO A 90 13.26 -9.49 -34.26
N SER A 91 12.52 -9.28 -35.36
CA SER A 91 12.97 -8.45 -36.48
C SER A 91 13.21 -7.01 -36.06
N ASP A 92 12.38 -6.41 -35.21
CA ASP A 92 12.45 -4.99 -34.84
C ASP A 92 13.59 -4.69 -33.85
N ARG A 93 13.86 -5.61 -32.91
CA ARG A 93 14.96 -5.46 -31.93
C ARG A 93 16.34 -5.57 -32.56
N LEU A 94 16.45 -6.42 -33.57
CA LEU A 94 17.72 -6.69 -34.26
C LEU A 94 17.75 -6.05 -35.65
N PHE A 95 16.74 -5.25 -36.01
CA PHE A 95 16.64 -4.64 -37.34
C PHE A 95 17.86 -3.79 -37.65
N SER A 96 18.28 -2.98 -36.68
CA SER A 96 19.46 -2.13 -36.77
C SER A 96 20.73 -2.95 -36.99
N ILE A 97 20.88 -4.09 -36.30
CA ILE A 97 22.05 -4.98 -36.43
C ILE A 97 22.05 -5.71 -37.77
N ARG A 98 20.90 -6.29 -38.17
CA ARG A 98 20.76 -6.98 -39.46
C ARG A 98 20.94 -6.06 -40.66
N ALA A 99 20.62 -4.77 -40.52
CA ALA A 99 20.89 -3.78 -41.58
C ALA A 99 22.39 -3.67 -41.87
N TYR A 100 23.25 -3.80 -40.85
CA TYR A 100 24.70 -3.82 -41.01
C TYR A 100 25.20 -5.16 -41.56
N GLU A 101 24.65 -6.30 -41.12
CA GLU A 101 25.03 -7.62 -41.65
C GLU A 101 24.77 -7.78 -43.16
N ARG A 102 23.75 -7.09 -43.68
CA ARG A 102 23.38 -7.13 -45.11
C ARG A 102 24.22 -6.19 -45.98
N MET A 103 25.04 -5.32 -45.39
CA MET A 103 25.87 -4.38 -46.14
C MET A 103 27.17 -5.03 -46.64
N PRO A 104 27.67 -4.63 -47.82
CA PRO A 104 29.01 -5.00 -48.26
C PRO A 104 30.08 -4.53 -47.26
N VAL A 105 31.16 -5.31 -47.15
CA VAL A 105 32.26 -5.05 -46.21
C VAL A 105 32.92 -3.70 -46.50
N GLU A 106 32.99 -3.29 -47.77
CA GLU A 106 33.53 -2.00 -48.19
C GLU A 106 32.69 -0.83 -47.65
N SER A 107 31.36 -0.95 -47.72
CA SER A 107 30.42 0.04 -47.19
C SER A 107 30.46 0.11 -45.67
N LEU A 108 30.62 -1.03 -44.99
CA LEU A 108 30.83 -1.06 -43.53
C LEU A 108 32.12 -0.34 -43.14
N ASN A 109 33.20 -0.55 -43.88
CA ASN A 109 34.48 0.09 -43.62
C ASN A 109 34.44 1.62 -43.82
N THR A 110 33.74 2.11 -44.84
CA THR A 110 33.57 3.56 -45.04
C THR A 110 32.71 4.17 -43.93
N LEU A 111 31.62 3.51 -43.56
CA LEU A 111 30.75 3.93 -42.46
C LEU A 111 31.52 3.98 -41.13
N LEU A 112 32.33 2.96 -40.83
CA LEU A 112 33.14 2.90 -39.62
C LEU A 112 34.11 4.09 -39.54
N LYS A 113 34.83 4.39 -40.62
CA LYS A 113 35.74 5.55 -40.69
C LYS A 113 35.01 6.87 -40.47
N GLN A 114 33.81 7.01 -41.01
CA GLN A 114 32.98 8.20 -40.81
C GLN A 114 32.54 8.34 -39.35
N LEU A 115 32.04 7.25 -38.74
CA LEU A 115 31.63 7.23 -37.34
C LEU A 115 32.79 7.52 -36.39
N GLU A 116 33.98 6.99 -36.64
CA GLU A 116 35.18 7.32 -35.86
C GLU A 116 35.54 8.80 -35.94
N LYS A 117 35.42 9.42 -37.13
CA LYS A 117 35.66 10.85 -37.30
C LYS A 117 34.63 11.68 -36.52
N GLN A 118 33.35 11.31 -36.60
CA GLN A 118 32.29 11.97 -35.85
C GLN A 118 32.48 11.83 -34.34
N LYS A 119 32.83 10.63 -33.86
CA LYS A 119 33.16 10.38 -32.45
C LYS A 119 34.29 11.29 -31.97
N ARG A 120 35.42 11.33 -32.67
CA ARG A 120 36.56 12.20 -32.33
C ARG A 120 36.17 13.68 -32.31
N SER A 121 35.35 14.11 -33.28
CA SER A 121 34.85 15.49 -33.32
C SER A 121 33.98 15.83 -32.12
N LEU A 122 33.05 14.95 -31.74
CA LEU A 122 32.17 15.17 -30.59
C LEU A 122 32.96 15.13 -29.27
N GLU A 123 33.90 14.21 -29.13
CA GLU A 123 34.79 14.15 -27.96
C GLU A 123 35.58 15.45 -27.79
N ASN A 124 36.08 16.04 -28.88
CA ASN A 124 36.75 17.33 -28.83
C ASN A 124 35.79 18.46 -28.44
N GLN A 125 34.58 18.50 -29.00
CA GLN A 125 33.57 19.48 -28.60
C GLN A 125 33.23 19.39 -27.11
N VAL A 126 33.09 18.18 -26.57
CA VAL A 126 32.85 17.96 -25.13
C VAL A 126 33.99 18.54 -24.29
N LYS A 127 35.25 18.34 -24.71
CA LYS A 127 36.42 18.92 -24.02
C LYS A 127 36.41 20.45 -24.09
N ASP A 128 36.10 21.02 -25.25
CA ASP A 128 36.05 22.48 -25.44
C ASP A 128 34.95 23.10 -24.57
N TYR A 129 33.76 22.50 -24.53
CA TYR A 129 32.68 22.95 -23.67
C TYR A 129 33.02 22.81 -22.19
N ALA A 130 33.66 21.72 -21.78
CA ALA A 130 34.11 21.54 -20.41
C ALA A 130 35.12 22.63 -20.00
N LEU A 131 36.09 22.95 -20.87
CA LEU A 131 37.06 24.01 -20.63
C LEU A 131 36.38 25.39 -20.53
N LYS A 132 35.45 25.68 -21.44
CA LYS A 132 34.72 26.95 -21.44
C LYS A 132 33.88 27.11 -20.16
N LEU A 133 33.18 26.05 -19.75
CA LEU A 133 32.38 26.04 -18.53
C LEU A 133 33.25 26.27 -17.28
N GLU A 134 34.42 25.64 -17.21
CA GLU A 134 35.37 25.83 -16.11
C GLU A 134 35.87 27.28 -16.03
N GLN A 135 36.17 27.90 -17.17
CA GLN A 135 36.58 29.30 -17.24
C GLN A 135 35.46 30.24 -16.80
N GLU A 136 34.23 30.01 -17.28
CA GLU A 136 33.05 30.79 -16.93
C GLU A 136 32.71 30.65 -15.43
N SER A 137 32.79 29.44 -14.87
CA SER A 137 32.62 29.20 -13.44
C SER A 137 33.65 29.97 -12.60
N LYS A 138 34.92 29.97 -13.00
CA LYS A 138 35.97 30.75 -12.34
C LYS A 138 35.70 32.25 -12.41
N ALA A 139 35.30 32.76 -13.58
CA ALA A 139 34.96 34.17 -13.74
C ALA A 139 33.77 34.57 -12.87
N TYR A 140 32.71 33.75 -12.87
CA TYR A 140 31.54 33.94 -12.02
C TYR A 140 31.90 34.01 -10.54
N HIS A 141 32.71 33.06 -10.04
CA HIS A 141 33.11 33.06 -8.64
C HIS A 141 33.94 34.27 -8.26
N ARG A 142 34.84 34.74 -9.12
CA ARG A 142 35.61 35.99 -8.89
C ARG A 142 34.69 37.19 -8.75
N THR A 143 33.82 37.43 -9.72
CA THR A 143 32.88 38.55 -9.69
C THR A 143 31.91 38.46 -8.53
N ASN A 144 31.42 37.26 -8.19
CA ASN A 144 30.55 37.07 -7.04
C ASN A 144 31.27 37.34 -5.72
N SER A 145 32.54 36.93 -5.58
CA SER A 145 33.36 37.27 -4.41
C SER A 145 33.57 38.78 -4.29
N GLU A 146 33.85 39.49 -5.39
CA GLU A 146 33.96 40.95 -5.42
C GLU A 146 32.64 41.63 -4.99
N LEU A 147 31.50 41.17 -5.48
CA LEU A 147 30.18 41.68 -5.07
C LEU A 147 29.93 41.47 -3.57
N GLN A 148 30.32 40.32 -3.01
CA GLN A 148 30.18 40.08 -1.57
C GLN A 148 31.07 41.00 -0.73
N ILE A 149 32.29 41.29 -1.20
CA ILE A 149 33.18 42.26 -0.56
C ILE A 149 32.53 43.65 -0.57
N TYR A 150 32.06 44.12 -1.73
CA TYR A 150 31.41 45.42 -1.85
C TYR A 150 30.15 45.54 -0.97
N LEU A 151 29.32 44.50 -0.92
CA LEU A 151 28.15 44.46 -0.04
C LEU A 151 28.53 44.52 1.44
N ALA A 152 29.62 43.85 1.83
CA ALA A 152 30.14 43.93 3.19
C ALA A 152 30.67 45.33 3.52
N GLU A 153 31.42 45.96 2.61
CA GLU A 153 31.90 47.35 2.76
C GLU A 153 30.75 48.34 2.90
N MET A 154 29.72 48.27 2.05
CA MET A 154 28.52 49.09 2.15
C MET A 154 27.81 48.92 3.50
N SER A 155 27.74 47.69 4.01
CA SER A 155 27.14 47.37 5.31
C SER A 155 27.96 47.94 6.46
N GLN A 156 29.29 47.84 6.42
CA GLN A 156 30.18 48.45 7.42
C GLN A 156 30.12 49.97 7.39
N ALA A 157 30.14 50.57 6.18
CA ALA A 157 30.00 52.01 6.01
C ALA A 157 28.65 52.48 6.57
N SER A 158 27.55 51.78 6.31
CA SER A 158 26.22 52.11 6.84
C SER A 158 26.14 51.99 8.37
N GLY A 159 26.78 50.97 8.94
CA GLY A 159 26.93 50.82 10.39
C GLY A 159 27.75 51.94 11.03
N SER A 160 28.86 52.35 10.39
CA SER A 160 29.66 53.50 10.82
C SER A 160 28.89 54.82 10.70
N HIS A 161 28.07 55.00 9.67
CA HIS A 161 27.18 56.17 9.56
C HIS A 161 26.12 56.20 10.67
N GLN A 162 25.59 55.05 11.09
CA GLN A 162 24.70 54.97 12.25
C GLN A 162 25.44 55.28 13.56
N VAL A 163 26.64 54.75 13.77
CA VAL A 163 27.46 55.02 14.97
C VAL A 163 27.88 56.49 15.01
N SER A 164 28.28 57.08 13.88
CA SER A 164 28.60 58.50 13.75
C SER A 164 27.38 59.39 13.98
N LYS A 165 26.18 59.03 13.47
CA LYS A 165 24.93 59.74 13.80
C LYS A 165 24.57 59.59 15.28
N ARG A 166 24.80 58.44 15.91
CA ARG A 166 24.57 58.22 17.35
C ARG A 166 25.54 59.03 18.21
N GLN A 167 26.81 59.13 17.81
CA GLN A 167 27.80 59.99 18.46
C GLN A 167 27.48 61.47 18.27
N GLN A 168 27.12 61.91 17.06
CA GLN A 168 26.68 63.29 16.81
C GLN A 168 25.37 63.62 17.54
N HIS A 169 24.45 62.67 17.70
CA HIS A 169 23.23 62.87 18.48
C HIS A 169 23.48 62.84 20.01
N MET A 170 24.50 62.12 20.47
CA MET A 170 24.99 62.20 21.87
C MET A 170 25.75 63.52 22.13
N GLU A 171 26.44 64.07 21.13
CA GLU A 171 27.09 65.40 21.20
C GLU A 171 26.09 66.57 21.05
N GLN A 172 24.96 66.37 20.37
CA GLN A 172 23.89 67.37 20.20
C GLN A 172 22.80 67.32 21.28
N LEU A 173 22.91 66.43 22.29
CA LEU A 173 22.00 66.45 23.44
C LEU A 173 22.38 67.61 24.39
N PRO A 174 21.46 68.52 24.77
CA PRO A 174 21.80 69.65 25.61
C PRO A 174 22.19 69.17 27.01
N LYS A 175 23.35 69.59 27.52
CA LYS A 175 23.59 69.61 28.97
C LYS A 175 22.66 70.67 29.58
N MET A 176 21.37 70.35 29.71
CA MET A 176 20.43 71.21 30.42
C MET A 176 20.65 71.01 31.92
N LYS A 177 20.99 72.13 32.54
CA LYS A 177 21.27 72.33 33.96
C LYS A 177 20.14 71.75 34.82
N GLU A 178 20.56 70.87 35.72
CA GLU A 178 19.78 70.40 36.86
C GLU A 178 19.46 71.58 37.80
N ASN A 179 18.20 71.74 38.18
CA ASN A 179 17.71 71.90 39.57
C ASN A 179 16.16 71.94 39.53
N LEU A 180 15.52 70.82 39.90
CA LEU A 180 14.85 70.59 41.20
C LEU A 180 13.47 71.29 41.22
N VAL A 181 12.31 70.62 41.35
CA VAL A 181 11.84 69.91 42.54
C VAL A 181 10.39 69.40 42.32
N LYS A 182 10.06 68.22 42.90
CA LYS A 182 8.73 67.66 43.33
C LYS A 182 7.81 67.08 42.24
N MET A 183 7.77 65.75 42.07
CA MET A 183 7.13 64.71 42.92
C MET A 183 5.63 64.55 42.63
N GLY A 184 5.28 63.47 41.93
CA GLY A 184 3.91 62.99 41.74
C GLY A 184 3.93 61.57 41.18
N ARG A 185 3.35 60.64 41.93
CA ARG A 185 3.44 59.17 41.79
C ARG A 185 2.69 58.61 40.56
N PHE A 186 2.88 57.30 40.38
CA PHE A 186 2.06 56.30 39.64
C PHE A 186 2.59 55.83 38.29
N ASN A 187 3.23 54.65 38.31
CA ASN A 187 2.90 53.56 37.38
C ASN A 187 1.43 53.15 37.67
N PRO A 188 0.60 52.71 36.70
CA PRO A 188 0.94 51.48 35.97
C PRO A 188 0.23 51.18 34.61
N VAL A 189 0.64 50.05 34.02
CA VAL A 189 -0.26 48.99 33.46
C VAL A 189 -0.70 49.02 31.96
N HIS A 190 -0.35 47.90 31.31
CA HIS A 190 -0.87 47.28 30.08
C HIS A 190 -0.65 47.97 28.71
N GLN A 191 0.28 47.42 27.91
CA GLN A 191 -0.18 46.62 26.76
C GLN A 191 0.86 45.59 26.28
N LYS A 192 0.40 44.35 26.37
CA LYS A 192 0.92 43.10 25.85
C LYS A 192 0.84 43.13 24.32
N ILE A 193 1.84 42.58 23.61
CA ILE A 193 1.78 41.70 22.42
C ILE A 193 3.27 41.40 22.10
N ALA A 194 3.86 40.39 22.73
CA ALA A 194 3.97 39.03 22.17
C ALA A 194 4.80 38.97 20.88
N ASN A 195 6.12 38.89 21.05
CA ASN A 195 7.05 38.45 20.00
C ASN A 195 6.91 36.93 19.82
N ALA A 196 6.21 36.50 18.78
CA ALA A 196 6.20 35.10 18.35
C ALA A 196 7.54 34.77 17.67
N LYS A 197 8.36 34.00 18.40
CA LYS A 197 9.60 33.39 17.94
C LYS A 197 9.37 32.54 16.68
N ARG A 198 10.19 32.75 15.63
CA ARG A 198 10.61 31.66 14.74
C ARG A 198 12.12 31.64 14.68
N GLY A 199 12.68 30.62 15.33
CA GLY A 199 14.10 30.36 15.42
C GLY A 199 14.69 29.70 14.16
N PRO A 200 15.94 29.25 14.23
CA PRO A 200 16.73 28.80 13.08
C PRO A 200 16.17 27.53 12.44
N VAL A 201 15.98 27.55 11.13
CA VAL A 201 15.58 26.39 10.33
C VAL A 201 16.74 25.38 10.31
N LYS A 202 16.55 24.25 10.98
CA LYS A 202 17.47 23.10 10.90
C LYS A 202 17.41 22.50 9.49
N LYS A 203 18.58 22.31 8.87
CA LYS A 203 18.75 21.54 7.63
C LYS A 203 18.26 20.11 7.85
N VAL A 204 17.28 19.68 7.06
CA VAL A 204 16.91 18.26 6.94
C VAL A 204 17.77 17.67 5.83
N THR A 205 18.75 16.86 6.20
CA THR A 205 19.46 15.98 5.27
C THR A 205 18.48 14.88 4.86
N ARG A 206 17.99 14.92 3.61
CA ARG A 206 17.17 13.86 3.03
C ARG A 206 18.06 12.65 2.78
N SER A 207 17.99 11.64 3.65
CA SER A 207 18.64 10.35 3.46
C SER A 207 17.86 9.56 2.39
N ASN A 208 18.50 9.28 1.26
CA ASN A 208 17.99 8.38 0.22
C ASN A 208 18.51 6.98 0.49
N HIS A 209 17.86 6.22 1.38
CA HIS A 209 18.13 4.78 1.49
C HIS A 209 16.83 3.99 1.42
N LEU A 210 16.74 3.14 0.38
CA LEU A 210 15.71 2.12 0.23
C LEU A 210 15.90 1.04 1.30
N PRO A 211 14.83 0.38 1.77
CA PRO A 211 14.95 -0.72 2.72
C PRO A 211 15.68 -1.91 2.09
N LYS A 212 16.60 -2.51 2.85
CA LYS A 212 17.36 -3.70 2.43
C LYS A 212 16.42 -4.91 2.38
N LEU A 213 16.44 -5.62 1.24
CA LEU A 213 15.93 -6.98 1.13
C LEU A 213 16.96 -7.91 1.77
N ASN A 214 16.53 -8.69 2.77
CA ASN A 214 17.35 -9.73 3.36
C ASN A 214 17.39 -10.96 2.43
N PRO A 215 18.51 -11.70 2.41
CA PRO A 215 18.68 -12.93 1.63
C PRO A 215 17.79 -14.08 2.09
#